data_AF-A0A3P6SJ70-F1
#
_entry.id   AF-A0A3P6SJ70-F1
#
_cell.length_a   1.000
_cell.length_b   1.000
_cell.length_c   1.000
_cell.angle_alpha   90.00
_cell.angle_beta   90.00
_cell.angle_gamma   90.00
#
_symmetry.space_group_name_H-M   'P 1'
#
loop_
_entity.id
_entity.type
_entity.pdbx_description
1 polymer ?
#
loop_
_entity_poly.entity_id
_entity_poly.type
_entity_poly.pdbx_seq_one_letter_code
_entity_poly.pdbx_strand_id
1 'polypeptide(L)'
;MSGREFGSEKTWIIAELGIDEDRSGKELQEFVVDSDLQIIYLRQQQHDLPQFKNYFLRVLKNNYQSYSLLSSLIQQMYNCTLSNGNNTDDCSKVDIQRMALSYKQTSTVESIIKAIYALTAVAANLQKKPHVLTKW
;
A
#
# COMPACT_ATOMS: atom_id res chain seq x y z
N MET A 1 0.75 -44.48 38.46
CA MET A 1 -0.48 -44.08 37.73
C MET A 1 -0.08 -43.04 36.69
N SER A 2 -0.60 -43.23 35.48
CA SER A 2 -0.17 -42.66 34.21
C SER A 2 -0.19 -41.12 34.17
N GLY A 3 0.95 -40.52 33.83
CA GLY A 3 0.99 -39.22 33.17
C GLY A 3 0.84 -39.45 31.68
N ARG A 4 -0.27 -38.96 31.09
CA ARG A 4 -0.41 -38.91 29.63
C ARG A 4 0.20 -37.59 29.16
N GLU A 5 1.39 -37.66 28.57
CA GLU A 5 1.86 -36.58 27.71
C GLU A 5 1.13 -36.69 26.36
N PHE A 6 0.27 -35.72 26.07
CA PHE A 6 -0.20 -35.46 24.72
C PHE A 6 0.56 -34.23 24.20
N GLY A 7 1.78 -34.45 23.72
CA GLY A 7 2.43 -33.49 22.83
C GLY A 7 1.94 -33.77 21.41
N SER A 8 0.89 -33.10 20.94
CA SER A 8 0.54 -33.17 19.53
C SER A 8 1.63 -32.47 18.71
N GLU A 9 2.27 -33.21 17.81
CA GLU A 9 3.25 -32.66 16.87
C GLU A 9 2.54 -31.67 15.93
N LYS A 10 2.69 -30.37 16.20
CA LYS A 10 2.17 -29.31 15.35
C LYS A 10 3.15 -29.03 14.23
N THR A 11 2.72 -29.24 12.99
CA THR A 11 3.49 -28.84 11.81
C THR A 11 3.21 -27.38 11.49
N TRP A 12 4.24 -26.53 11.54
CA TRP A 12 4.13 -25.11 11.23
C TRP A 12 4.51 -24.85 9.78
N ILE A 13 3.60 -24.26 9.02
CA ILE A 13 3.88 -23.76 7.66
C ILE A 13 3.92 -22.23 7.73
N ILE A 14 5.06 -21.65 7.37
CA ILE A 14 5.24 -20.20 7.26
C ILE A 14 5.02 -19.84 5.79
N ALA A 15 3.99 -19.04 5.52
CA ALA A 15 3.72 -18.49 4.20
C ALA A 15 3.89 -16.98 4.22
N GLU A 16 4.72 -16.45 3.32
CA GLU A 16 4.81 -15.01 3.08
C GLU A 16 3.63 -14.59 2.19
N LEU A 17 2.72 -13.78 2.74
CA LEU A 17 1.61 -13.22 1.97
C LEU A 17 2.15 -12.14 1.03
N GLY A 18 1.81 -12.26 -0.25
CA GLY A 18 2.13 -11.27 -1.28
C GLY A 18 1.62 -9.88 -0.92
N ILE A 19 2.35 -8.86 -1.38
CA ILE A 19 2.24 -7.46 -0.98
C ILE A 19 0.86 -6.82 -1.31
N ASP A 20 0.10 -7.45 -2.22
CA ASP A 20 -1.21 -6.99 -2.71
C ASP A 20 -2.34 -8.02 -2.54
N GLU A 21 -2.16 -9.09 -1.77
CA GLU A 21 -3.28 -9.99 -1.48
C GLU A 21 -4.32 -9.29 -0.60
N ASP A 22 -5.52 -9.25 -1.17
CA ASP A 22 -6.53 -8.27 -0.90
C ASP A 22 -7.08 -8.38 0.53
N ARG A 23 -7.59 -7.26 1.04
CA ARG A 23 -8.37 -7.23 2.29
C ARG A 23 -9.76 -7.88 2.15
N SER A 24 -10.00 -8.58 1.06
CA SER A 24 -11.20 -9.37 0.86
C SER A 24 -10.97 -10.69 1.58
N GLY A 25 -11.90 -11.07 2.46
CA GLY A 25 -12.03 -12.44 2.95
C GLY A 25 -12.39 -13.40 1.82
N LYS A 26 -11.59 -13.45 0.75
CA LYS A 26 -11.50 -14.59 -0.12
C LYS A 26 -10.71 -15.61 0.67
N GLU A 27 -11.44 -16.53 1.26
CA GLU A 27 -10.97 -17.87 1.59
C GLU A 27 -10.02 -18.30 0.47
N LEU A 28 -8.71 -18.23 0.75
CA LEU A 28 -7.72 -19.03 0.05
C LEU A 28 -8.27 -20.44 0.12
N GLN A 29 -8.60 -21.00 -1.05
CA GLN A 29 -9.27 -22.28 -1.23
C GLN A 29 -8.91 -23.22 -0.09
N GLU A 30 -9.90 -23.60 0.69
CA GLU A 30 -9.80 -24.58 1.77
C GLU A 30 -8.97 -25.75 1.25
N PHE A 31 -7.69 -25.77 1.62
CA PHE A 31 -6.93 -27.00 1.62
C PHE A 31 -7.59 -27.83 2.70
N VAL A 32 -8.57 -28.66 2.31
CA VAL A 32 -9.13 -29.71 3.15
C VAL A 32 -8.00 -30.70 3.39
N VAL A 33 -7.19 -30.39 4.39
CA VAL A 33 -6.17 -31.29 4.92
C VAL A 33 -6.63 -31.60 6.32
N ASP A 34 -7.03 -32.84 6.50
CA ASP A 34 -7.47 -33.48 7.75
C ASP A 34 -6.29 -33.58 8.72
N SER A 35 -5.82 -32.43 9.21
CA SER A 35 -4.70 -32.29 10.15
C SER A 35 -4.83 -30.95 10.87
N ASP A 36 -4.45 -30.90 12.16
CA ASP A 36 -4.45 -29.72 13.03
C ASP A 36 -3.49 -28.61 12.55
N LEU A 37 -3.74 -28.05 11.37
CA LEU A 37 -2.89 -27.10 10.67
C LEU A 37 -3.15 -25.69 11.21
N GLN A 38 -2.16 -25.11 11.88
CA GLN A 38 -2.17 -23.70 12.31
C GLN A 38 -1.34 -22.87 11.34
N ILE A 39 -1.99 -22.00 10.57
CA ILE A 39 -1.30 -21.09 9.65
C ILE A 39 -0.97 -19.79 10.40
N ILE A 40 0.33 -19.45 10.44
CA ILE A 40 0.81 -18.16 10.96
C ILE A 40 1.25 -17.31 9.78
N TYR A 41 0.67 -16.11 9.68
CA TYR A 41 1.02 -15.13 8.66
C TYR A 41 1.98 -14.09 9.22
N LEU A 42 3.16 -13.97 8.61
CA LEU A 42 4.09 -12.88 8.88
C LEU A 42 3.88 -11.78 7.85
N ARG A 43 3.67 -10.55 8.31
CA ARG A 43 3.56 -9.37 7.45
C ARG A 43 4.52 -8.30 7.93
N GLN A 44 5.15 -7.61 6.98
CA GLN A 44 5.95 -6.43 7.30
C GLN A 44 5.09 -5.41 8.06
N GLN A 45 5.58 -4.94 9.20
CA GLN A 45 4.91 -3.89 9.96
C GLN A 45 4.86 -2.61 9.11
N GLN A 46 3.65 -2.12 8.87
CA GLN A 46 3.40 -0.92 8.07
C GLN A 46 2.89 0.20 8.97
N HIS A 47 3.53 1.35 8.87
CA HIS A 47 3.08 2.54 9.56
C HIS A 47 2.05 3.28 8.71
N ASP A 48 1.00 3.78 9.36
CA ASP A 48 0.11 4.74 8.72
C ASP A 48 0.87 6.07 8.56
N LEU A 49 0.79 6.65 7.37
CA LEU A 49 1.51 7.87 7.00
C LEU A 49 0.50 8.98 6.70
N PRO A 50 -0.14 9.57 7.72
CA PRO A 50 -1.23 10.52 7.53
C PRO A 50 -0.77 11.78 6.79
N GLN A 51 0.50 12.17 6.94
CA GLN A 51 1.06 13.30 6.19
C GLN A 51 1.14 13.02 4.69
N PHE A 52 1.52 11.80 4.31
CA PHE A 52 1.53 11.39 2.91
C PHE A 52 0.10 11.34 2.35
N LYS A 53 -0.84 10.75 3.08
CA LYS A 53 -2.28 10.76 2.74
C LYS A 53 -2.76 12.19 2.45
N ASN A 54 -2.58 13.09 3.39
CA ASN A 54 -3.08 14.46 3.29
C ASN A 54 -2.44 15.23 2.12
N TYR A 55 -1.13 15.05 1.91
CA TYR A 55 -0.42 15.63 0.78
C TYR A 55 -0.95 15.08 -0.56
N PHE A 56 -1.01 13.76 -0.69
CA PHE A 56 -1.45 13.10 -1.92
C PHE A 56 -2.89 13.50 -2.29
N LEU A 57 -3.81 13.51 -1.33
CA LEU A 57 -5.19 13.90 -1.59
C LEU A 57 -5.33 15.36 -2.02
N ARG A 58 -4.53 16.26 -1.45
CA ARG A 58 -4.49 17.67 -1.89
C ARG A 58 -3.94 17.79 -3.31
N VAL A 59 -2.87 17.07 -3.63
CA VAL A 59 -2.30 17.06 -4.99
C VAL A 59 -3.32 16.52 -5.99
N LEU A 60 -3.96 15.40 -5.69
CA LEU A 60 -4.99 14.81 -6.52
C LEU A 60 -6.15 15.79 -6.74
N LYS A 61 -6.75 16.31 -5.66
CA LYS A 61 -7.91 17.21 -5.77
C LYS A 61 -7.62 18.48 -6.57
N ASN A 62 -6.42 19.05 -6.40
CA ASN A 62 -6.09 20.34 -7.01
C ASN A 62 -5.56 20.20 -8.44
N ASN A 63 -5.02 19.04 -8.82
CA ASN A 63 -4.26 18.90 -10.06
C ASN A 63 -4.76 17.77 -10.97
N TYR A 64 -5.84 17.05 -10.63
CA TYR A 64 -6.27 15.89 -11.42
C TYR A 64 -6.53 16.24 -12.89
N GLN A 65 -7.04 17.43 -13.19
CA GLN A 65 -7.32 17.89 -14.56
C GLN A 65 -6.04 18.15 -15.37
N SER A 66 -4.91 18.41 -14.71
CA SER A 66 -3.64 18.75 -15.35
C SER A 66 -2.83 17.52 -15.76
N TYR A 67 -3.14 16.34 -15.21
CA TYR A 67 -2.38 15.12 -15.40
C TYR A 67 -3.29 13.95 -15.78
N SER A 68 -3.05 13.34 -16.94
CA SER A 68 -3.88 12.26 -17.48
C SER A 68 -4.02 11.07 -16.52
N LEU A 69 -2.96 10.68 -15.83
CA LEU A 69 -3.01 9.59 -14.85
C LEU A 69 -3.89 9.92 -13.64
N LEU A 70 -3.82 11.16 -13.13
CA LEU A 70 -4.64 11.58 -12.00
C LEU A 70 -6.11 11.73 -12.41
N SER A 71 -6.36 12.19 -13.63
CA SER A 71 -7.67 12.19 -14.28
C SER A 71 -8.26 10.78 -14.33
N SER A 72 -7.54 9.81 -14.90
CA SER A 72 -8.02 8.42 -14.95
C SER A 72 -8.27 7.84 -13.57
N LEU A 73 -7.37 8.13 -12.60
CA LEU A 73 -7.50 7.65 -11.23
C LEU A 73 -8.78 8.16 -10.55
N ILE A 74 -9.06 9.47 -10.62
CA ILE A 74 -10.24 10.04 -9.96
C ILE A 74 -11.53 9.53 -10.62
N GLN A 75 -11.55 9.38 -11.95
CA GLN A 75 -12.68 8.83 -12.68
C GLN A 75 -12.96 7.37 -12.29
N GLN A 76 -11.93 6.54 -12.19
CA GLN A 76 -12.04 5.14 -11.79
C GLN A 76 -12.48 4.99 -10.32
N MET A 77 -11.91 5.80 -9.42
CA MET A 77 -12.21 5.70 -7.99
C MET A 77 -13.62 6.17 -7.63
N TYR A 78 -14.14 7.20 -8.31
CA TYR A 78 -15.41 7.84 -7.93
C TYR A 78 -16.51 7.74 -8.99
N ASN A 79 -16.26 6.99 -10.08
CA ASN A 79 -17.18 6.81 -11.21
C ASN A 79 -17.74 8.15 -11.72
N CYS A 80 -16.84 9.10 -11.95
CA CYS A 80 -17.16 10.46 -12.37
C CYS A 80 -16.58 10.77 -13.75
N THR A 81 -17.03 11.86 -14.36
CA THR A 81 -16.60 12.35 -15.67
C THR A 81 -15.93 13.71 -15.56
N LEU A 82 -14.94 13.94 -16.41
CA LEU A 82 -14.35 15.26 -16.62
C LEU A 82 -15.28 16.03 -17.56
N SER A 83 -16.29 16.69 -16.99
CA SER A 83 -17.21 17.52 -17.77
C SER A 83 -17.10 18.96 -17.29
N ASN A 84 -16.99 19.91 -18.22
CA ASN A 84 -17.05 21.35 -17.92
C ASN A 84 -18.50 21.85 -17.73
N GLY A 85 -19.47 20.95 -17.54
CA GLY A 85 -20.89 21.25 -17.45
C GLY A 85 -21.54 20.75 -16.16
N ASN A 86 -22.76 21.21 -15.91
CA ASN A 86 -23.59 20.93 -14.72
C ASN A 86 -24.09 19.46 -14.63
N ASN A 87 -23.25 18.49 -14.99
CA ASN A 87 -23.57 17.07 -14.84
C ASN A 87 -23.54 16.67 -13.37
N THR A 88 -24.43 15.77 -12.97
CA THR A 88 -24.47 15.20 -11.62
C THR A 88 -23.20 14.42 -11.29
N ASP A 89 -22.53 13.87 -12.30
CA ASP A 89 -21.37 12.97 -12.15
C ASP A 89 -20.04 13.66 -12.48
N ASP A 90 -19.91 14.96 -12.21
CA ASP A 90 -18.67 15.71 -12.42
C ASP A 90 -17.64 15.43 -11.32
N CYS A 91 -16.42 15.06 -11.71
CA CYS A 91 -15.29 14.85 -10.80
C CYS A 91 -14.94 16.10 -9.96
N SER A 92 -15.30 17.31 -10.40
CA SER A 92 -15.12 18.53 -9.63
C SER A 92 -15.89 18.53 -8.30
N LYS A 93 -17.02 17.81 -8.25
CA LYS A 93 -17.90 17.68 -7.08
C LYS A 93 -17.40 16.67 -6.04
N VAL A 94 -16.39 15.86 -6.36
CA VAL A 94 -15.78 14.95 -5.39
C VAL A 94 -15.00 15.77 -4.35
N ASP A 95 -15.53 15.85 -3.13
CA ASP A 95 -14.90 16.58 -2.03
C ASP A 95 -13.73 15.79 -1.40
N ILE A 96 -12.85 16.50 -0.68
CA ILE A 96 -11.65 15.90 -0.09
C ILE A 96 -11.99 14.94 1.07
N GLN A 97 -13.13 15.12 1.74
CA GLN A 97 -13.59 14.27 2.82
C GLN A 97 -14.00 12.89 2.29
N ARG A 98 -14.77 12.85 1.20
CA ARG A 98 -15.13 11.65 0.45
C ARG A 98 -13.87 10.95 -0.04
N MET A 99 -12.88 11.71 -0.54
CA MET A 99 -11.59 11.12 -0.90
C MET A 99 -10.85 10.51 0.28
N ALA A 100 -10.86 11.17 1.43
CA ALA A 100 -10.21 10.69 2.64
C ALA A 100 -10.85 9.42 3.22
N LEU A 101 -12.16 9.22 3.02
CA LEU A 101 -12.90 8.01 3.39
C LEU A 101 -12.57 6.82 2.49
N SER A 102 -12.41 7.05 1.18
CA SER A 102 -12.07 6.00 0.22
C SER A 102 -10.56 5.68 0.15
N TYR A 103 -9.72 6.53 0.73
CA TYR A 103 -8.27 6.35 0.70
C TYR A 103 -7.83 5.10 1.47
N LYS A 104 -7.10 4.22 0.79
CA LYS A 104 -6.39 3.09 1.36
C LYS A 104 -4.90 3.21 0.99
N GLN A 105 -4.05 3.37 1.99
CA GLN A 105 -2.60 3.37 1.77
C GLN A 105 -2.16 2.00 1.25
N THR A 106 -1.38 1.97 0.16
CA THR A 106 -0.73 0.72 -0.29
C THR A 106 0.39 0.35 0.67
N SER A 107 0.60 -0.95 0.78
CA SER A 107 1.64 -1.62 1.56
C SER A 107 3.07 -1.15 1.23
N THR A 108 3.28 -0.62 0.02
CA THR A 108 4.59 -0.22 -0.49
C THR A 108 4.96 1.25 -0.22
N VAL A 109 4.02 2.09 0.22
CA VAL A 109 4.25 3.55 0.37
C VAL A 109 5.43 3.85 1.30
N GLU A 110 5.50 3.19 2.46
CA GLU A 110 6.59 3.41 3.41
C GLU A 110 7.95 3.02 2.81
N SER A 111 8.01 1.88 2.11
CA SER A 111 9.21 1.38 1.45
C SER A 111 9.69 2.33 0.35
N ILE A 112 8.78 2.86 -0.47
CA ILE A 112 9.10 3.84 -1.52
C ILE A 112 9.64 5.13 -0.89
N ILE A 113 8.99 5.64 0.16
CA ILE A 113 9.44 6.84 0.86
C ILE A 113 10.86 6.63 1.42
N LYS A 114 11.12 5.50 2.07
CA LYS A 114 12.46 5.16 2.58
C LYS A 114 13.50 5.06 1.46
N ALA A 115 13.15 4.45 0.33
CA ALA A 115 14.04 4.35 -0.83
C ALA A 115 14.42 5.74 -1.38
N ILE A 116 13.46 6.66 -1.49
CA ILE A 116 13.72 8.05 -1.91
C ILE A 116 14.65 8.76 -0.91
N TYR A 117 14.41 8.60 0.40
CA TYR A 117 15.30 9.16 1.42
C TYR A 117 16.73 8.57 1.36
N ALA A 118 16.86 7.27 1.11
CA ALA A 118 18.16 6.64 0.95
C ALA A 118 18.91 7.18 -0.29
N LEU A 119 18.23 7.27 -1.44
CA LEU A 119 18.81 7.81 -2.67
C LEU A 119 19.23 9.28 -2.52
N THR A 120 18.39 10.11 -1.89
CA THR A 120 18.72 11.52 -1.64
C THR A 120 19.89 11.68 -0.67
N ALA A 121 19.98 10.84 0.37
CA ALA A 121 21.14 10.83 1.27
C ALA A 121 22.44 10.44 0.54
N VAL A 122 22.38 9.45 -0.35
CA VAL A 122 23.53 9.08 -1.20
C VAL A 122 23.93 10.25 -2.11
N ALA A 123 22.98 10.86 -2.80
CA ALA A 123 23.23 12.01 -3.66
C ALA A 123 23.87 13.19 -2.90
N ALA A 124 23.34 13.51 -1.71
CA ALA A 124 23.87 14.56 -0.85
C ALA A 124 25.30 14.26 -0.36
N ASN A 125 25.61 12.99 -0.08
CA ASN A 125 26.96 12.57 0.30
C ASN A 125 27.95 12.67 -0.86
N LEU A 126 27.55 12.28 -2.07
CA LEU A 126 28.37 12.42 -3.27
C LEU A 126 28.67 13.89 -3.59
N GLN A 127 27.68 14.77 -3.44
CA GLN A 127 27.88 16.22 -3.62
C GLN A 127 28.93 16.78 -2.65
N LYS A 128 28.97 16.28 -1.41
CA LYS A 128 29.96 16.69 -0.39
C LYS A 128 31.34 16.05 -0.59
N LYS A 129 31.43 14.92 -1.31
CA LYS A 129 32.68 14.16 -1.56
C LYS A 129 32.81 13.77 -3.04
N PRO A 130 33.02 14.73 -3.95
CA PRO A 130 33.02 14.47 -5.39
C PRO A 130 34.13 13.50 -5.84
N HIS A 131 35.24 13.40 -5.09
CA HIS A 131 36.38 12.53 -5.41
C HIS A 131 36.10 11.01 -5.28
N VAL A 132 34.93 10.61 -4.77
CA VAL A 132 34.55 9.18 -4.70
C VAL A 132 34.12 8.64 -6.07
N LEU A 133 33.71 9.50 -7.00
CA LEU A 133 33.24 9.11 -8.35
C LEU A 133 34.36 8.87 -9.37
N THR A 134 35.60 9.29 -9.07
CA THR A 134 36.75 9.21 -9.98
C THR A 134 37.60 7.94 -9.83
N LYS A 135 37.15 6.96 -9.02
CA LYS A 135 37.80 5.64 -8.89
C LYS A 135 36.91 4.56 -9.50
N TRP A 136 36.80 4.56 -10.83
CA TRP A 136 36.29 3.43 -11.62
C TRP A 136 37.16 3.31 -12.86
#